data_AF-A0A2H6MXT3-F1
#
_entry.id   AF-A0A2H6MXT3-F1
#
_cell.length_a   1.000
_cell.length_b   1.000
_cell.length_c   1.000
_cell.angle_alpha   90.00
_cell.angle_beta   90.00
_cell.angle_gamma   90.00
#
_symmetry.space_group_name_H-M   'P 1'
#
loop_
_entity.id
_entity.type
_entity.pdbx_description
1 polymer ?
#
loop_
_entity_poly.entity_id
_entity_poly.type
_entity_poly.pdbx_seq_one_letter_code
_entity_poly.pdbx_strand_id
1 'polypeptide(L)'
;GVTGSNPNKETPCLELEFDWFSSPVKFPDMSVIEEHANWIISREQGFNYNHAGLSNRIARDNELRDNDKEQLRAICTRDPLSEITEQEKDFLWSHRHYCVSMPEILPKLLLSVKWNSRDEVAQMYCLIKDWPQIRPEQAMELLDCNYPDPMVRAFAIRCLEKYLTDDKLSQYLIQLVQVLKYEQYLDNLLVRFLLKKA
;
A
#
# COMPACT_ATOMS: atom_id res chain seq x y z
N GLY A 1 1.45 0.32 -18.77
CA GLY A 1 2.57 0.20 -19.72
C GLY A 1 3.87 0.06 -18.95
N VAL A 2 4.96 -0.35 -19.59
CA VAL A 2 6.28 -0.42 -18.95
C VAL A 2 6.86 0.99 -18.76
N THR A 3 7.54 1.24 -17.64
CA THR A 3 8.23 2.51 -17.37
C THR A 3 9.62 2.51 -18.00
N GLY A 4 9.95 3.56 -18.74
CA GLY A 4 11.27 3.75 -19.36
C GLY A 4 11.19 4.15 -20.84
N SER A 5 12.30 4.62 -21.39
CA SER A 5 12.42 4.98 -22.81
C SER A 5 12.44 3.73 -23.69
N ASN A 6 11.89 3.84 -24.90
CA ASN A 6 11.97 2.78 -25.90
C ASN A 6 13.44 2.55 -26.29
N PRO A 7 13.96 1.31 -26.23
CA PRO A 7 15.33 1.02 -26.66
C PRO A 7 15.54 1.24 -28.16
N ASN A 8 14.47 1.20 -28.98
CA ASN A 8 14.56 1.52 -30.40
C ASN A 8 14.62 3.05 -30.61
N LYS A 9 15.76 3.52 -31.09
CA LYS A 9 16.03 4.95 -31.34
C LYS A 9 15.29 5.51 -32.56
N GLU A 10 14.79 4.67 -33.46
CA GLU A 10 14.02 5.07 -34.64
C GLU A 10 12.52 5.10 -34.33
N THR A 11 12.16 5.70 -33.20
CA THR A 11 10.76 5.81 -32.75
C THR A 11 10.44 7.23 -32.32
N PRO A 12 9.15 7.63 -32.24
CA PRO A 12 8.77 8.95 -31.79
C PRO A 12 9.45 9.31 -30.46
N CYS A 13 10.20 10.40 -30.45
CA CYS A 13 10.95 10.88 -29.30
C CYS A 13 10.31 12.17 -28.78
N LEU A 14 9.96 12.19 -27.50
CA LEU A 14 9.43 13.35 -26.81
C LEU A 14 10.50 13.87 -25.85
N GLU A 15 10.86 15.15 -25.98
CA GLU A 15 11.76 15.83 -25.07
C GLU A 15 10.95 16.51 -23.95
N LEU A 16 11.45 16.42 -22.73
CA LEU A 16 10.82 16.93 -21.52
C LEU A 16 11.87 17.62 -20.65
N GLU A 17 11.46 18.66 -19.93
CA GLU A 17 12.26 19.33 -18.90
C GLU A 17 11.44 19.36 -17.61
N PHE A 18 12.09 19.09 -16.48
CA PHE A 18 11.50 19.15 -15.15
C PHE A 18 11.97 20.41 -14.42
N ASP A 19 11.18 20.87 -13.44
CA ASP A 19 11.57 22.00 -12.60
C ASP A 19 12.93 21.78 -11.93
N TRP A 20 13.73 22.85 -11.92
CA TRP A 20 15.04 22.84 -11.29
C TRP A 20 14.99 23.47 -9.89
N PHE A 21 15.60 22.79 -8.93
CA PHE A 21 15.81 23.27 -7.58
C PHE A 21 17.32 23.41 -7.32
N SER A 22 17.71 24.38 -6.48
CA SER A 22 19.13 24.67 -6.17
C SER A 22 19.88 23.55 -5.43
N SER A 23 19.19 22.47 -5.09
CA SER A 23 19.77 21.30 -4.41
C SER A 23 19.06 20.03 -4.88
N PRO A 24 19.74 18.87 -4.86
CA PRO A 24 19.12 17.60 -5.20
C PRO A 24 17.93 17.30 -4.27
N VAL A 25 16.75 17.14 -4.85
CA VAL A 25 15.54 16.75 -4.13
C VAL A 25 15.52 15.23 -3.97
N LYS A 26 15.44 14.75 -2.74
CA LYS A 26 15.36 13.32 -2.40
C LYS A 26 14.04 13.03 -1.68
N PHE A 27 13.54 11.80 -1.86
CA PHE A 27 12.43 11.31 -1.04
C PHE A 27 12.88 11.21 0.43
N PRO A 28 12.04 11.58 1.41
CA PRO A 28 12.40 11.52 2.83
C PRO A 28 12.72 10.09 3.30
N ASP A 29 13.65 9.95 4.23
CA ASP A 29 13.93 8.68 4.88
C ASP A 29 12.78 8.27 5.82
N MET A 30 12.66 6.97 6.09
CA MET A 30 11.59 6.42 6.93
C MET A 30 11.51 7.05 8.32
N SER A 31 12.62 7.48 8.93
CA SER A 31 12.60 8.15 10.24
C SER A 31 11.83 9.46 10.20
N VAL A 32 11.99 10.26 9.15
CA VAL A 32 11.28 11.52 8.94
C VAL A 32 9.79 11.27 8.67
N ILE A 33 9.49 10.22 7.89
CA ILE A 33 8.11 9.83 7.59
C ILE A 33 7.39 9.36 8.85
N GLU A 34 8.04 8.55 9.69
CA GLU A 34 7.49 8.06 10.96
C GLU A 34 7.26 9.20 11.95
N GLU A 35 8.19 10.16 12.07
CA GLU A 35 8.01 11.36 12.89
C GLU A 35 6.80 12.18 12.43
N HIS A 36 6.67 12.40 11.11
CA HIS A 36 5.51 13.09 10.53
C HIS A 36 4.21 12.34 10.78
N ALA A 37 4.19 11.02 10.60
CA ALA A 37 3.01 10.19 10.88
C ALA A 37 2.57 10.29 12.35
N ASN A 38 3.51 10.21 13.29
CA ASN A 38 3.23 10.34 14.72
C ASN A 38 2.68 11.72 15.09
N TRP A 39 3.21 12.78 14.46
CA TRP A 39 2.68 14.13 14.61
C TRP A 39 1.23 14.24 14.12
N ILE A 40 0.91 13.65 12.96
CA ILE A 40 -0.47 13.64 12.42
C ILE A 40 -1.41 12.85 13.33
N ILE A 41 -1.02 11.66 13.77
CA ILE A 41 -1.84 10.82 14.66
C ILE A 41 -2.16 11.57 15.96
N SER A 42 -1.15 12.19 16.59
CA SER A 42 -1.34 13.03 17.79
C SER A 42 -2.29 14.20 17.53
N ARG A 43 -2.22 14.81 16.34
CA ARG A 43 -3.10 15.92 15.95
C ARG A 43 -4.54 15.44 15.72
N GLU A 44 -4.73 14.27 15.15
CA GLU A 44 -6.06 13.67 14.94
C GLU A 44 -6.76 13.37 16.27
N GLN A 45 -6.03 12.83 17.26
CA GLN A 45 -6.54 12.60 18.62
C GLN A 45 -6.92 13.90 19.34
N GLY A 46 -6.21 15.00 19.05
CA GLY A 46 -6.50 16.32 19.61
C GLY A 46 -7.70 17.04 18.96
N PHE A 47 -8.32 16.50 17.91
CA PHE A 47 -9.45 17.15 17.28
C PHE A 47 -10.71 17.08 18.15
N ASN A 48 -11.28 18.25 18.46
CA ASN A 48 -12.60 18.34 19.08
C ASN A 48 -13.68 17.71 18.17
N TYR A 49 -14.80 17.25 18.77
CA TYR A 49 -15.92 16.63 18.05
C TYR A 49 -16.40 17.40 16.81
N ASN A 50 -16.38 18.73 16.85
CA ASN A 50 -16.76 19.59 15.71
C ASN A 50 -15.79 19.49 14.52
N HIS A 51 -14.49 19.26 14.76
CA HIS A 51 -13.48 19.06 13.71
C HIS A 51 -13.57 17.66 13.09
N ALA A 52 -13.85 16.63 13.89
CA ALA A 52 -14.07 15.26 13.39
C ALA A 52 -15.35 15.13 12.52
N GLY A 53 -16.25 16.12 12.55
CA GLY A 53 -17.41 16.21 11.66
C GLY A 53 -17.12 16.85 10.31
N LEU A 54 -15.96 17.49 10.13
CA LEU A 54 -15.58 18.16 8.87
C LEU A 54 -15.06 17.20 7.81
N SER A 55 -14.62 16.00 8.23
CA SER A 55 -14.11 14.97 7.34
C SER A 55 -14.53 13.59 7.82
N ASN A 56 -15.14 12.82 6.93
CA ASN A 56 -15.53 11.43 7.17
C ASN A 56 -14.34 10.47 7.28
N ARG A 57 -13.11 10.97 7.03
CA ARG A 57 -11.86 10.20 6.99
C ARG A 57 -11.05 10.25 8.28
N ILE A 58 -11.40 11.12 9.22
CA ILE A 58 -10.69 11.25 10.50
C ILE A 58 -10.94 10.00 11.34
N ALA A 59 -9.86 9.39 11.86
CA ALA A 59 -10.01 8.27 12.78
C ALA A 59 -10.63 8.76 14.09
N ARG A 60 -11.62 8.02 14.59
CA ARG A 60 -12.27 8.31 15.88
C ARG A 60 -11.88 7.23 16.88
N ASP A 61 -11.52 7.65 18.09
CA ASP A 61 -11.29 6.74 19.23
C ASP A 61 -12.60 6.17 19.81
N ASN A 62 -13.75 6.51 19.24
CA ASN A 62 -15.04 5.96 19.69
C ASN A 62 -15.07 4.44 19.47
N GLU A 63 -15.67 3.74 20.42
CA GLU A 63 -15.92 2.30 20.28
C GLU A 63 -16.67 2.02 18.96
N LEU A 64 -16.05 1.18 18.13
CA LEU A 64 -16.64 0.69 16.89
C LEU A 64 -17.94 -0.05 17.18
N ARG A 65 -19.04 0.40 16.57
CA ARG A 65 -20.34 -0.27 16.66
C ARG A 65 -20.28 -1.60 15.92
N ASP A 66 -21.08 -2.56 16.35
CA ASP A 66 -21.06 -3.89 15.74
C ASP A 66 -21.46 -3.87 14.26
N ASN A 67 -22.39 -2.99 13.86
CA ASN A 67 -22.74 -2.78 12.46
C ASN A 67 -21.55 -2.28 11.62
N ASP A 68 -20.69 -1.42 12.18
CA ASP A 68 -19.50 -0.93 11.48
C ASP A 68 -18.48 -2.08 11.30
N LYS A 69 -18.33 -2.97 12.30
CA LYS A 69 -17.49 -4.17 12.20
C LYS A 69 -18.02 -5.16 11.15
N GLU A 70 -19.33 -5.37 11.12
CA GLU A 70 -19.98 -6.23 10.12
C GLU A 70 -19.78 -5.67 8.70
N GLN A 71 -19.91 -4.37 8.52
CA GLN A 71 -19.64 -3.70 7.25
C GLN A 71 -18.18 -3.86 6.80
N LEU A 72 -17.20 -3.69 7.70
CA LEU A 72 -15.79 -3.92 7.37
C LEU A 72 -15.53 -5.37 6.93
N ARG A 73 -16.12 -6.35 7.63
CA ARG A 73 -16.04 -7.76 7.23
C ARG A 73 -16.68 -8.02 5.88
N ALA A 74 -17.83 -7.42 5.60
CA ALA A 74 -18.51 -7.54 4.32
C ALA A 74 -17.67 -6.98 3.17
N ILE A 75 -17.00 -5.83 3.36
CA ILE A 75 -16.09 -5.26 2.37
C ILE A 75 -14.87 -6.18 2.17
N CYS A 76 -14.34 -6.74 3.26
CA CYS A 76 -13.18 -7.59 3.24
C CYS A 76 -13.37 -8.88 2.42
N THR A 77 -14.57 -9.45 2.40
CA THR A 77 -14.86 -10.70 1.68
C THR A 77 -15.20 -10.49 0.20
N ARG A 78 -15.27 -9.23 -0.27
CA ARG A 78 -15.53 -8.92 -1.68
C ARG A 78 -14.34 -9.28 -2.56
N ASP A 79 -14.65 -9.77 -3.75
CA ASP A 79 -13.68 -10.09 -4.79
C ASP A 79 -12.75 -8.89 -5.09
N PRO A 80 -11.45 -9.09 -5.40
CA PRO A 80 -10.53 -8.02 -5.77
C PRO A 80 -10.98 -7.12 -6.91
N LEU A 81 -11.79 -7.62 -7.85
CA LEU A 81 -12.32 -6.84 -8.98
C LEU A 81 -13.57 -6.03 -8.60
N SER A 82 -14.11 -6.22 -7.40
CA SER A 82 -15.24 -5.43 -6.92
C SER A 82 -14.81 -3.99 -6.63
N GLU A 83 -15.48 -3.03 -7.25
CA GLU A 83 -15.26 -1.61 -6.96
C GLU A 83 -15.57 -1.29 -5.49
N ILE A 84 -14.70 -0.47 -4.90
CA ILE A 84 -14.88 0.15 -3.59
C ILE A 84 -15.34 1.58 -3.84
N THR A 85 -16.54 1.91 -3.37
CA THR A 85 -17.08 3.26 -3.51
C THR A 85 -16.27 4.27 -2.71
N GLU A 86 -16.31 5.56 -3.07
CA GLU A 86 -15.59 6.60 -2.32
C GLU A 86 -16.05 6.67 -0.86
N GLN A 87 -17.34 6.40 -0.58
CA GLN A 87 -17.86 6.33 0.78
C GLN A 87 -17.26 5.15 1.55
N GLU A 88 -17.11 3.98 0.92
CA GLU A 88 -16.44 2.84 1.53
C GLU A 88 -14.94 3.10 1.73
N LYS A 89 -14.27 3.83 0.82
CA LYS A 89 -12.87 4.23 1.02
C LYS A 89 -12.70 5.17 2.20
N ASP A 90 -13.57 6.17 2.34
CA ASP A 90 -13.59 7.06 3.50
C ASP A 90 -13.83 6.28 4.80
N PHE A 91 -14.76 5.33 4.75
CA PHE A 91 -15.07 4.45 5.87
C PHE A 91 -13.91 3.52 6.25
N LEU A 92 -13.24 2.89 5.28
CA LEU A 92 -12.07 2.04 5.52
C LEU A 92 -10.94 2.85 6.15
N TRP A 93 -10.66 4.04 5.61
CA TRP A 93 -9.56 4.88 6.09
C TRP A 93 -9.82 5.43 7.50
N SER A 94 -11.05 5.82 7.83
CA SER A 94 -11.41 6.27 9.18
C SER A 94 -11.32 5.15 10.22
N HIS A 95 -11.40 3.87 9.82
CA HIS A 95 -11.28 2.71 10.71
C HIS A 95 -9.96 1.94 10.54
N ARG A 96 -8.95 2.54 9.88
CA ARG A 96 -7.66 1.91 9.53
C ARG A 96 -6.93 1.23 10.69
N HIS A 97 -7.05 1.75 11.91
CA HIS A 97 -6.45 1.13 13.09
C HIS A 97 -7.14 -0.19 13.49
N TYR A 98 -8.46 -0.28 13.32
CA TYR A 98 -9.19 -1.54 13.56
C TYR A 98 -8.96 -2.55 12.44
N CYS A 99 -8.73 -2.11 11.22
CA CYS A 99 -8.41 -2.97 10.08
C CYS A 99 -7.18 -3.87 10.35
N VAL A 100 -6.26 -3.45 11.24
CA VAL A 100 -5.12 -4.28 11.69
C VAL A 100 -5.58 -5.60 12.34
N SER A 101 -6.76 -5.63 12.96
CA SER A 101 -7.36 -6.85 13.53
C SER A 101 -7.93 -7.83 12.49
N MET A 102 -8.03 -7.41 11.22
CA MET A 102 -8.48 -8.21 10.08
C MET A 102 -7.47 -8.07 8.94
N PRO A 103 -6.27 -8.67 9.06
CA PRO A 103 -5.12 -8.37 8.21
C PRO A 103 -5.39 -8.55 6.70
N GLU A 104 -6.31 -9.45 6.35
CA GLU A 104 -6.77 -9.71 4.99
C GLU A 104 -7.44 -8.51 4.29
N ILE A 105 -7.90 -7.49 5.02
CA ILE A 105 -8.54 -6.30 4.45
C ILE A 105 -7.53 -5.32 3.84
N LEU A 106 -6.24 -5.54 4.06
CA LEU A 106 -5.16 -4.64 3.65
C LEU A 106 -5.24 -4.20 2.18
N PRO A 107 -5.50 -5.07 1.18
CA PRO A 107 -5.57 -4.64 -0.21
C PRO A 107 -6.67 -3.56 -0.41
N LYS A 108 -7.84 -3.75 0.20
CA LYS A 108 -8.95 -2.80 0.14
C LYS A 108 -8.62 -1.49 0.87
N LEU A 109 -7.92 -1.57 2.00
CA LEU A 109 -7.45 -0.39 2.73
C LEU A 109 -6.43 0.42 1.92
N LEU A 110 -5.49 -0.23 1.23
CA LEU A 110 -4.49 0.41 0.38
C LEU A 110 -5.09 1.16 -0.81
N LEU A 111 -6.13 0.58 -1.44
CA LEU A 111 -6.91 1.25 -2.48
C LEU A 111 -7.74 2.43 -1.94
N SER A 112 -7.92 2.50 -0.63
CA SER A 112 -8.67 3.56 0.04
C SER A 112 -7.81 4.74 0.48
N VAL A 113 -6.48 4.62 0.44
CA VAL A 113 -5.53 5.68 0.81
C VAL A 113 -5.53 6.77 -0.26
N LYS A 114 -5.53 8.04 0.16
CA LYS A 114 -5.24 9.15 -0.74
C LYS A 114 -3.74 9.28 -0.95
N TRP A 115 -3.21 8.58 -1.96
CA TRP A 115 -1.77 8.56 -2.30
C TRP A 115 -1.18 9.92 -2.72
N ASN A 116 -2.03 10.92 -3.01
CA ASN A 116 -1.64 12.32 -3.21
C ASN A 116 -1.54 13.13 -1.91
N SER A 117 -1.87 12.55 -0.75
CA SER A 117 -1.78 13.16 0.57
C SER A 117 -0.63 12.53 1.36
N ARG A 118 0.46 13.28 1.54
CA ARG A 118 1.60 12.80 2.36
C ARG A 118 1.20 12.44 3.80
N ASP A 119 0.17 13.10 4.34
CA ASP A 119 -0.31 12.87 5.71
C ASP A 119 -0.98 11.49 5.83
N GLU A 120 -1.72 11.05 4.80
CA GLU A 120 -2.30 9.70 4.79
C GLU A 120 -1.24 8.64 4.46
N VAL A 121 -0.38 8.88 3.47
CA VAL A 121 0.68 7.94 3.07
C VAL A 121 1.64 7.64 4.23
N ALA A 122 2.07 8.67 4.98
CA ALA A 122 2.95 8.49 6.13
C ALA A 122 2.32 7.60 7.21
N GLN A 123 1.03 7.82 7.52
CA GLN A 123 0.29 6.97 8.47
C GLN A 123 0.14 5.53 7.96
N MET A 124 -0.14 5.35 6.67
CA MET A 124 -0.24 4.02 6.06
C MET A 124 1.10 3.28 6.16
N TYR A 125 2.23 3.95 5.94
CA TYR A 125 3.55 3.34 6.08
C TYR A 125 3.81 2.84 7.50
N CYS A 126 3.43 3.60 8.52
CA CYS A 126 3.48 3.13 9.91
C CYS A 126 2.58 1.91 10.14
N LEU A 127 1.36 1.90 9.57
CA LEU A 127 0.47 0.73 9.66
C LEU A 127 1.07 -0.51 8.98
N ILE A 128 1.65 -0.37 7.77
CA ILE A 128 2.26 -1.48 7.01
C ILE A 128 3.46 -2.06 7.74
N LYS A 129 4.29 -1.21 8.37
CA LYS A 129 5.49 -1.62 9.10
C LYS A 129 5.18 -2.71 10.12
N ASP A 130 4.11 -2.50 10.88
CA ASP A 130 3.66 -3.40 11.95
C ASP A 130 2.45 -4.27 11.56
N TRP A 131 2.07 -4.28 10.28
CA TRP A 131 0.90 -5.04 9.82
C TRP A 131 1.10 -6.55 10.02
N PRO A 132 0.09 -7.27 10.54
CA PRO A 132 0.20 -8.72 10.69
C PRO A 132 0.34 -9.40 9.33
N GLN A 133 1.28 -10.33 9.22
CA GLN A 133 1.57 -10.99 7.94
C GLN A 133 0.37 -11.83 7.47
N ILE A 134 0.10 -11.75 6.17
CA ILE A 134 -1.02 -12.44 5.50
C ILE A 134 -0.55 -13.67 4.74
N ARG A 135 -1.49 -14.49 4.26
CA ARG A 135 -1.17 -15.70 3.48
C ARG A 135 -0.52 -15.34 2.14
N PRO A 136 0.35 -16.19 1.58
CA PRO A 136 1.03 -15.92 0.32
C PRO A 136 0.10 -15.54 -0.82
N GLU A 137 -1.05 -16.21 -0.97
CA GLU A 137 -2.01 -15.95 -2.04
C GLU A 137 -2.60 -14.54 -1.95
N GLN A 138 -2.78 -14.02 -0.73
CA GLN A 138 -3.25 -12.65 -0.48
C GLN A 138 -2.12 -11.63 -0.65
N ALA A 139 -0.91 -11.97 -0.23
CA ALA A 139 0.27 -11.14 -0.43
C ALA A 139 0.61 -10.96 -1.91
N MET A 140 0.37 -11.97 -2.75
CA MET A 140 0.59 -11.88 -4.19
C MET A 140 -0.30 -10.85 -4.89
N GLU A 141 -1.50 -10.56 -4.36
CA GLU A 141 -2.35 -9.46 -4.85
C GLU A 141 -1.59 -8.13 -4.78
N LEU A 142 -0.86 -7.90 -3.68
CA LEU A 142 -0.07 -6.70 -3.42
C LEU A 142 1.17 -6.53 -4.32
N LEU A 143 1.39 -7.45 -5.26
CA LEU A 143 2.45 -7.37 -6.27
C LEU A 143 1.91 -7.03 -7.65
N ASP A 144 0.60 -6.87 -7.82
CA ASP A 144 0.00 -6.45 -9.08
C ASP A 144 0.31 -4.97 -9.43
N CYS A 145 -0.26 -4.47 -10.53
CA CYS A 145 -0.06 -3.09 -10.98
C CYS A 145 -0.82 -2.03 -10.16
N ASN A 146 -1.80 -2.43 -9.34
CA ASN A 146 -2.56 -1.53 -8.48
C ASN A 146 -1.76 -1.11 -7.23
N TYR A 147 -0.71 -1.88 -6.88
CA TYR A 147 0.14 -1.64 -5.72
C TYR A 147 1.60 -1.39 -6.12
N PRO A 148 1.93 -0.21 -6.69
CA PRO A 148 3.29 0.14 -7.10
C PRO A 148 4.18 0.58 -5.92
N ASP A 149 3.60 0.83 -4.74
CA ASP A 149 4.30 1.39 -3.60
C ASP A 149 5.39 0.44 -3.03
N PRO A 150 6.64 0.89 -2.85
CA PRO A 150 7.72 0.03 -2.38
C PRO A 150 7.50 -0.57 -0.99
N MET A 151 6.85 0.14 -0.06
CA MET A 151 6.60 -0.36 1.29
C MET A 151 5.53 -1.45 1.29
N VAL A 152 4.48 -1.28 0.47
CA VAL A 152 3.46 -2.32 0.22
C VAL A 152 4.10 -3.58 -0.35
N ARG A 153 4.91 -3.43 -1.41
CA ARG A 153 5.57 -4.58 -2.06
C ARG A 153 6.57 -5.25 -1.13
N ALA A 154 7.33 -4.48 -0.34
CA ALA A 154 8.23 -5.03 0.68
C ALA A 154 7.49 -5.88 1.72
N PHE A 155 6.32 -5.44 2.17
CA PHE A 155 5.46 -6.23 3.05
C PHE A 155 4.99 -7.54 2.39
N ALA A 156 4.59 -7.47 1.11
CA ALA A 156 4.20 -8.65 0.36
C ALA A 156 5.35 -9.68 0.28
N ILE A 157 6.56 -9.24 -0.04
CA ILE A 157 7.75 -10.12 -0.07
C ILE A 157 8.06 -10.71 1.29
N ARG A 158 7.97 -9.94 2.38
CA ARG A 158 8.12 -10.47 3.76
C ARG A 158 7.10 -11.59 4.07
N CYS A 159 5.89 -11.52 3.52
CA CYS A 159 4.90 -12.58 3.68
C CYS A 159 5.28 -13.83 2.89
N LEU A 160 5.75 -13.66 1.63
CA LEU A 160 6.22 -14.77 0.81
C LEU A 160 7.45 -15.45 1.44
N GLU A 161 8.45 -14.69 1.88
CA GLU A 161 9.65 -15.22 2.52
C GLU A 161 9.34 -16.09 3.75
N LYS A 162 8.29 -15.74 4.49
CA LYS A 162 7.90 -16.47 5.71
C LYS A 162 7.02 -17.69 5.44
N TYR A 163 6.07 -17.58 4.52
CA TYR A 163 4.98 -18.57 4.41
C TYR A 163 4.92 -19.30 3.07
N LEU A 164 5.59 -18.83 2.02
CA LEU A 164 5.58 -19.49 0.72
C LEU A 164 6.59 -20.65 0.72
N THR A 165 6.07 -21.87 0.61
CA THR A 165 6.90 -23.08 0.47
C THR A 165 7.47 -23.20 -0.95
N ASP A 166 8.54 -23.97 -1.13
CA ASP A 166 9.16 -24.13 -2.46
C ASP A 166 8.24 -24.83 -3.48
N ASP A 167 7.35 -25.70 -3.01
CA ASP A 167 6.28 -26.32 -3.82
C ASP A 167 5.30 -25.27 -4.35
N LYS A 168 4.79 -24.41 -3.45
CA LYS A 168 3.90 -23.30 -3.82
C LYS A 168 4.60 -22.24 -4.66
N LEU A 169 5.86 -21.95 -4.39
CA LEU A 169 6.69 -21.07 -5.21
C LEU A 169 6.76 -21.60 -6.64
N SER A 170 7.04 -22.90 -6.81
CA SER A 170 7.06 -23.53 -8.13
C SER A 170 5.70 -23.44 -8.83
N GLN A 171 4.60 -23.61 -8.09
CA GLN A 171 3.24 -23.48 -8.60
C GLN A 171 2.92 -22.04 -9.08
N TYR A 172 3.43 -21.02 -8.39
CA TYR A 172 3.14 -19.60 -8.64
C TYR A 172 4.25 -18.85 -9.38
N LEU A 173 5.30 -19.55 -9.83
CA LEU A 173 6.51 -18.94 -10.39
C LEU A 173 6.21 -18.07 -11.61
N ILE A 174 5.29 -18.50 -12.48
CA ILE A 174 4.92 -17.75 -13.67
C ILE A 174 4.33 -16.40 -13.28
N GLN A 175 3.41 -16.37 -12.32
CA GLN A 175 2.77 -15.15 -11.82
C GLN A 175 3.83 -14.22 -11.20
N LEU A 176 4.71 -14.76 -10.36
CA LEU A 176 5.79 -14.01 -9.71
C LEU A 176 6.78 -13.40 -10.71
N VAL A 177 7.13 -14.13 -11.78
CA VAL A 177 7.98 -13.62 -12.87
C VAL A 177 7.26 -12.54 -13.68
N GLN A 178 5.94 -12.64 -13.89
CA GLN A 178 5.20 -11.61 -14.61
C GLN A 178 5.12 -10.29 -13.83
N VAL A 179 4.88 -10.35 -12.51
CA VAL A 179 4.76 -9.13 -11.69
C VAL A 179 6.07 -8.37 -11.52
N LEU A 180 7.22 -8.97 -11.86
CA LEU A 180 8.50 -8.25 -12.00
C LEU A 180 8.42 -7.06 -12.98
N LYS A 181 7.53 -7.13 -13.98
CA LYS A 181 7.31 -6.05 -14.95
C LYS A 181 6.72 -4.78 -14.32
N TYR A 182 6.15 -4.90 -13.12
CA TYR A 182 5.56 -3.77 -12.38
C TYR A 182 6.53 -3.16 -11.36
N GLU A 183 7.72 -3.73 -11.18
CA GLU A 183 8.75 -3.14 -10.32
C GLU A 183 9.33 -1.88 -10.97
N GLN A 184 9.44 -0.80 -10.18
CA GLN A 184 9.95 0.48 -10.66
C GLN A 184 11.46 0.44 -10.96
N TYR A 185 12.21 -0.40 -10.25
CA TYR A 185 13.66 -0.49 -10.32
C TYR A 185 14.11 -1.92 -10.59
N LEU A 186 15.24 -2.06 -11.30
CA LEU A 186 15.85 -3.36 -11.60
C LEU A 186 16.27 -4.10 -10.32
N ASP A 187 16.83 -3.36 -9.36
CA ASP A 187 17.16 -3.89 -8.04
C ASP A 187 15.98 -3.64 -7.09
N ASN A 188 15.30 -4.72 -6.71
CA ASN A 188 14.17 -4.71 -5.80
C ASN A 188 14.09 -6.02 -5.01
N LEU A 189 13.25 -6.03 -3.96
CA LEU A 189 13.13 -7.16 -3.05
C LEU A 189 12.57 -8.42 -3.71
N LEU A 190 11.64 -8.28 -4.66
CA LEU A 190 11.07 -9.43 -5.36
C LEU A 190 12.11 -10.16 -6.22
N VAL A 191 12.92 -9.42 -6.99
CA VAL A 191 14.02 -9.98 -7.78
C VAL A 191 15.01 -10.71 -6.89
N ARG A 192 15.44 -10.08 -5.78
CA ARG A 192 16.38 -10.68 -4.83
C ARG A 192 15.81 -11.96 -4.20
N PHE A 193 14.53 -11.94 -3.83
CA PHE A 193 13.83 -13.11 -3.29
C PHE A 193 13.82 -14.27 -4.30
N LEU A 194 13.41 -14.02 -5.54
CA LEU A 194 13.33 -15.04 -6.59
C LEU A 194 14.72 -15.59 -6.95
N LEU A 195 15.73 -14.72 -7.10
CA LEU A 195 17.10 -15.15 -7.40
C LEU A 195 17.72 -15.99 -6.28
N LYS A 196 17.37 -15.74 -5.02
CA LYS A 196 17.84 -16.54 -3.88
C LYS A 196 17.22 -17.94 -3.84
N LYS A 197 16.05 -18.11 -4.45
CA LYS A 197 15.28 -19.37 -4.46
C LYS A 197 15.46 -20.20 -5.74
N ALA A 198 16.00 -19.59 -6.79
CA ALA A 198 16.34 -20.24 -8.07
C ALA A 198 17.53 -21.20 -7.92
#